data_AF-A0A1G8SWL8-F1
#
_entry.id   AF-A0A1G8SWL8-F1
#
_cell.length_a   1.000
_cell.length_b   1.000
_cell.length_c   1.000
_cell.angle_alpha   90.00
_cell.angle_beta   90.00
_cell.angle_gamma   90.00
#
_symmetry.space_group_name_H-M   'P 1'
#
loop_
_entity.id
_entity.type
_entity.pdbx_description
1 polymer ?
#
loop_
_entity_poly.entity_id
_entity_poly.type
_entity_poly.pdbx_seq_one_letter_code
_entity_poly.pdbx_strand_id
1 'polypeptide(L)'
;MLGAIIHGFVLSFGLILAFGAQNIFLFNQGAAHKKLRHTMPSVVTASICDTILIVLAVLGVSLIVMTVPVFQIIFFAAGFLFLIYIGWSIWSSDPVEVNKQHGAMSAKKQILFAISVSLLNPHAVLDTVGVIGTNSLRYSATSELIGFTIACIVVSWVSFIGLAMIGKTIRTIDKEGKIVVLINKISAVIIWGVAIFLVYQLYLLIQ
;
A
#
# COMPACT_ATOMS: atom_id res chain seq x y z
N MET A 1 -16.47 14.89 18.16
CA MET A 1 -16.44 14.80 16.67
C MET A 1 -15.18 15.38 16.04
N LEU A 2 -14.86 16.67 16.22
CA LEU A 2 -13.64 17.28 15.65
C LEU A 2 -12.35 16.58 16.11
N GLY A 3 -12.23 16.24 17.39
CA GLY A 3 -11.09 15.50 17.92
C GLY A 3 -10.90 14.13 17.25
N ALA A 4 -11.99 13.43 16.93
CA ALA A 4 -11.96 12.15 16.25
C ALA A 4 -11.46 12.27 14.80
N ILE A 5 -11.88 13.33 14.09
CA ILE A 5 -11.41 13.65 12.74
C ILE A 5 -9.92 13.97 12.74
N ILE A 6 -9.45 14.83 13.65
CA ILE A 6 -8.04 15.19 13.76
C ILE A 6 -7.20 13.95 14.09
N HIS A 7 -7.67 13.12 15.02
CA HIS A 7 -6.95 11.90 15.39
C HIS A 7 -6.86 10.92 14.21
N GLY A 8 -7.97 10.66 13.51
CA GLY A 8 -7.97 9.81 12.31
C GLY A 8 -7.04 10.35 11.23
N PHE A 9 -7.06 11.68 11.02
CA PHE A 9 -6.17 12.34 10.08
C PHE A 9 -4.68 12.10 10.42
N VAL A 10 -4.27 12.39 11.65
CA VAL A 10 -2.87 12.26 12.08
C VAL A 10 -2.42 10.80 12.03
N LEU A 11 -3.28 9.87 12.48
CA LEU A 11 -2.98 8.44 12.50
C LEU A 11 -2.77 7.89 11.09
N SER A 12 -3.73 8.13 10.19
CA SER A 12 -3.62 7.67 8.79
C SER A 12 -2.49 8.33 8.05
N PHE A 13 -2.22 9.61 8.30
CA PHE A 13 -1.08 10.29 7.69
C PHE A 13 0.25 9.68 8.14
N GLY A 14 0.39 9.37 9.43
CA GLY A 14 1.57 8.69 9.97
C GLY A 14 1.80 7.30 9.36
N LEU A 15 0.74 6.52 9.19
CA LEU A 15 0.80 5.20 8.56
C LEU A 15 1.21 5.27 7.08
N ILE A 16 0.78 6.30 6.36
CA ILE A 16 1.14 6.46 4.94
C ILE A 16 2.58 6.98 4.77
N LEU A 17 3.08 7.79 5.70
CA LEU A 17 4.47 8.23 5.70
C LEU A 17 5.46 7.07 5.92
N ALA A 18 5.04 6.00 6.58
CA ALA A 18 5.80 4.76 6.55
C ALA A 18 5.82 4.22 5.10
N PHE A 19 6.99 4.29 4.46
CA PHE A 19 7.14 3.87 3.06
C PHE A 19 6.99 2.35 2.93
N GLY A 20 5.79 1.90 2.54
CA GLY A 20 5.50 0.50 2.20
C GLY A 20 5.52 0.21 0.70
N ALA A 21 5.43 -1.08 0.34
CA ALA A 21 5.39 -1.56 -1.05
C ALA A 21 4.27 -0.90 -1.89
N GLN A 22 3.12 -0.61 -1.28
CA GLN A 22 1.98 0.04 -1.93
C GLN A 22 2.28 1.48 -2.34
N ASN A 23 2.85 2.27 -1.41
CA ASN A 23 3.18 3.67 -1.62
C ASN A 23 4.25 3.83 -2.69
N ILE A 24 5.26 2.95 -2.64
CA ILE A 24 6.31 2.82 -3.63
C ILE A 24 5.75 2.51 -5.03
N PHE A 25 4.81 1.56 -5.12
CA PHE A 25 4.20 1.20 -6.39
C PHE A 25 3.42 2.38 -7.01
N LEU A 26 2.61 3.08 -6.21
CA LEU A 26 1.85 4.25 -6.66
C LEU A 26 2.77 5.38 -7.14
N PHE A 27 3.85 5.61 -6.40
CA PHE A 27 4.91 6.54 -6.79
C PHE A 27 5.54 6.14 -8.13
N ASN A 28 5.95 4.88 -8.28
CA ASN A 28 6.58 4.38 -9.51
C ASN A 28 5.62 4.44 -10.70
N GLN A 29 4.33 4.18 -10.50
CA GLN A 29 3.31 4.38 -11.53
C GLN A 29 3.12 5.86 -11.88
N GLY A 30 3.28 6.78 -10.93
CA GLY A 30 3.36 8.22 -11.21
C GLY A 30 4.55 8.55 -12.12
N ALA A 31 5.72 8.01 -11.78
CA ALA A 31 6.95 8.23 -12.55
C ALA A 31 6.95 7.53 -13.92
N ALA A 32 6.27 6.39 -14.06
CA ALA A 32 6.23 5.58 -15.28
C ALA A 32 5.30 6.15 -16.38
N HIS A 33 4.36 7.04 -16.06
CA HIS A 33 3.40 7.58 -17.01
C HIS A 33 3.54 9.09 -17.25
N LYS A 34 3.41 9.54 -18.51
CA LYS A 34 3.47 10.99 -18.85
C LYS A 34 2.24 11.77 -18.38
N LYS A 35 1.06 11.14 -18.39
CA LYS A 35 -0.21 11.74 -17.95
C LYS A 35 -0.72 11.00 -16.72
N LEU A 36 -1.13 11.73 -15.69
CA LEU A 36 -1.69 11.16 -14.45
C LEU A 36 -2.90 10.25 -14.71
N ARG A 37 -3.67 10.53 -15.76
CA ARG A 37 -4.83 9.70 -16.16
C ARG A 37 -4.46 8.22 -16.35
N HIS A 38 -3.24 7.91 -16.78
CA HIS A 38 -2.80 6.52 -16.96
C HIS A 38 -2.35 5.85 -15.66
N THR A 39 -2.13 6.62 -14.60
CA THR A 39 -1.82 6.15 -13.24
C THR A 39 -3.08 5.99 -12.39
N MET A 40 -4.18 6.69 -12.74
CA MET A 40 -5.45 6.63 -12.02
C MET A 40 -5.99 5.22 -11.75
N PRO A 41 -5.86 4.22 -12.65
CA PRO A 41 -6.30 2.86 -12.34
C PRO A 41 -5.65 2.31 -11.07
N SER A 42 -4.31 2.44 -10.94
CA SER A 42 -3.61 2.00 -9.71
C SER A 42 -4.04 2.78 -8.47
N VAL A 43 -4.19 4.11 -8.58
CA VAL A 43 -4.59 4.98 -7.45
C VAL A 43 -5.98 4.63 -6.97
N VAL A 44 -6.97 4.59 -7.87
CA VAL A 44 -8.35 4.29 -7.52
C VAL A 44 -8.48 2.90 -6.93
N THR A 45 -7.82 1.90 -7.52
CA THR A 45 -7.84 0.55 -6.98
C THR A 45 -7.22 0.46 -5.60
N ALA A 46 -6.05 1.05 -5.38
CA ALA A 46 -5.40 1.08 -4.07
C ALA A 46 -6.27 1.80 -3.04
N SER A 47 -6.84 2.95 -3.39
CA SER A 47 -7.73 3.70 -2.49
C SER A 47 -9.01 2.94 -2.14
N ILE A 48 -9.60 2.21 -3.10
CA ILE A 48 -10.78 1.36 -2.85
C ILE A 48 -10.41 0.20 -1.93
N CYS A 49 -9.29 -0.50 -2.19
CA CYS A 49 -8.82 -1.59 -1.33
C CYS A 49 -8.60 -1.09 0.10
N ASP A 50 -7.95 0.07 0.26
CA ASP A 50 -7.67 0.66 1.57
C ASP A 50 -8.96 1.12 2.27
N THR A 51 -9.92 1.67 1.52
CA THR A 51 -11.25 2.00 2.05
C THR A 51 -11.96 0.76 2.60
N ILE A 52 -11.93 -0.35 1.85
CA ILE A 52 -12.52 -1.63 2.29
C ILE A 52 -11.80 -2.12 3.55
N LEU A 53 -10.46 -2.09 3.59
CA LEU A 53 -9.69 -2.52 4.76
C LEU A 53 -9.98 -1.66 5.99
N ILE A 54 -10.03 -0.33 5.85
CA ILE A 54 -10.36 0.59 6.94
C ILE A 54 -11.77 0.30 7.48
N VAL A 55 -12.76 0.13 6.60
CA VAL A 55 -14.13 -0.19 7.02
C VAL A 55 -14.18 -1.53 7.74
N LEU A 56 -13.54 -2.57 7.21
CA LEU A 56 -13.48 -3.88 7.86
C LEU A 56 -12.76 -3.84 9.21
N ALA A 57 -11.71 -3.02 9.33
CA ALA A 57 -10.98 -2.81 10.57
C ALA A 57 -11.83 -2.12 11.63
N VAL A 58 -12.55 -1.05 11.25
CA VAL A 58 -13.44 -0.33 12.17
C VAL A 58 -14.64 -1.17 12.59
N LEU A 59 -15.18 -2.00 11.68
CA LEU A 59 -16.26 -2.95 11.99
C LEU A 59 -15.79 -4.17 12.80
N GLY A 60 -14.48 -4.33 13.03
CA GLY A 60 -13.92 -5.45 13.79
C GLY A 60 -13.93 -6.79 13.03
N VAL A 61 -14.34 -6.81 11.76
CA VAL A 61 -14.41 -8.03 10.93
C VAL A 61 -13.00 -8.61 10.70
N SER A 62 -12.00 -7.74 10.65
CA SER A 62 -10.61 -8.13 10.45
C SER A 62 -9.98 -8.89 11.62
N LEU A 63 -10.51 -8.77 12.84
CA LEU A 63 -10.03 -9.51 14.02
C LEU A 63 -10.33 -11.01 13.88
N ILE A 64 -11.37 -11.39 13.13
CA ILE A 64 -11.76 -12.79 12.93
C ILE A 64 -10.71 -13.55 12.11
N VAL A 65 -10.15 -12.92 11.08
CA VAL A 65 -9.11 -13.54 10.24
C VAL A 65 -7.78 -13.70 11.00
N MET A 66 -7.56 -12.82 11.98
CA MET A 66 -6.35 -12.78 12.80
C MET A 66 -6.41 -13.61 14.09
N THR A 67 -7.52 -14.27 14.39
CA THR A 67 -7.66 -15.09 15.60
C THR A 67 -7.50 -16.59 15.33
N VAL A 68 -7.57 -17.00 14.06
CA VAL A 68 -7.43 -18.40 13.65
C VAL A 68 -6.03 -18.62 13.05
N PRO A 69 -5.15 -19.40 13.70
CA PRO A 69 -3.76 -19.58 13.26
C PRO A 69 -3.63 -20.10 11.82
N VAL A 70 -4.53 -21.00 11.39
CA VAL A 70 -4.51 -21.54 10.03
C VAL A 70 -4.75 -20.46 8.97
N PHE A 71 -5.68 -19.52 9.20
CA PHE A 71 -5.92 -18.42 8.27
C PHE A 71 -4.74 -17.46 8.22
N GLN A 72 -4.11 -17.18 9.36
CA GLN A 72 -2.90 -16.37 9.43
C GLN A 72 -1.74 -17.01 8.65
N ILE A 73 -1.48 -18.31 8.84
CA ILE A 73 -0.44 -19.05 8.12
C ILE A 73 -0.65 -18.95 6.60
N ILE A 74 -1.86 -19.24 6.12
CA ILE A 74 -2.18 -19.18 4.68
C ILE A 74 -1.98 -17.75 4.15
N PHE A 75 -2.45 -16.76 4.90
CA PHE A 75 -2.38 -15.35 4.51
C PHE A 75 -0.92 -14.84 4.43
N PHE A 76 -0.10 -15.14 5.45
CA PHE A 76 1.31 -14.80 5.46
C PHE A 76 2.10 -15.53 4.36
N ALA A 77 1.84 -16.82 4.15
CA ALA A 77 2.50 -17.61 3.10
C ALA A 77 2.16 -17.11 1.68
N ALA A 78 0.89 -16.80 1.42
CA ALA A 78 0.45 -16.22 0.15
C ALA A 78 1.08 -14.84 -0.10
N GLY A 79 1.10 -13.98 0.93
CA GLY A 79 1.74 -12.66 0.85
C GLY A 79 3.24 -12.75 0.57
N PHE A 80 3.94 -13.69 1.22
CA PHE A 80 5.37 -13.92 1.00
C PHE A 80 5.69 -14.33 -0.44
N LEU A 81 4.98 -15.33 -0.98
CA LEU A 81 5.18 -15.77 -2.36
C LEU A 81 4.92 -14.64 -3.37
N PHE A 82 3.87 -13.84 -3.11
CA PHE A 82 3.55 -12.68 -3.92
C PHE A 82 4.64 -11.60 -3.87
N LEU A 83 5.13 -11.25 -2.68
CA LEU A 83 6.19 -10.25 -2.51
C LEU A 83 7.51 -10.65 -3.16
N ILE A 84 7.91 -11.93 -3.08
CA ILE A 84 9.11 -12.43 -3.78
C ILE A 84 8.97 -12.27 -5.30
N TYR A 85 7.84 -12.71 -5.85
CA TYR A 85 7.59 -12.62 -7.29
C TYR A 85 7.66 -11.16 -7.78
N ILE A 86 7.06 -10.24 -7.03
CA ILE A 86 7.08 -8.81 -7.36
C ILE A 86 8.47 -8.21 -7.21
N GLY A 87 9.19 -8.49 -6.12
CA GLY A 87 10.54 -7.96 -5.91
C GLY A 87 11.49 -8.40 -7.03
N TRP A 88 11.39 -9.66 -7.46
CA TRP A 88 12.15 -10.18 -8.61
C TRP A 88 11.78 -9.49 -9.93
N SER A 89 10.48 -9.26 -10.17
CA SER A 89 10.00 -8.59 -11.38
C SER A 89 10.46 -7.13 -11.46
N ILE A 90 10.53 -6.41 -10.33
CA ILE A 90 11.03 -5.03 -10.29
C ILE A 90 12.56 -5.00 -10.47
N TRP A 91 13.27 -5.91 -9.82
CA TRP A 91 14.74 -6.00 -9.91
C TRP A 91 15.23 -6.33 -11.33
N SER A 92 14.50 -7.20 -12.04
CA SER A 92 14.85 -7.64 -13.40
C SER A 92 14.40 -6.66 -14.49
N SER A 93 13.85 -5.49 -14.13
CA SER A 93 13.42 -4.50 -15.13
C SER A 93 14.63 -3.79 -15.75
N ASP A 94 14.80 -3.96 -17.07
CA ASP A 94 15.97 -3.50 -17.82
C ASP A 94 15.93 -1.96 -18.06
N PRO A 95 16.97 -1.19 -17.71
CA PRO A 95 16.98 0.28 -17.88
C PRO A 95 16.80 0.74 -19.34
N VAL A 96 17.19 -0.10 -20.31
CA VAL A 96 17.14 0.22 -21.74
C VAL A 96 15.70 0.22 -22.29
N GLU A 97 14.78 -0.55 -21.70
CA GLU A 97 13.37 -0.54 -22.08
C GLU A 97 12.58 0.65 -21.51
N VAL A 98 13.05 1.22 -20.39
CA VAL A 98 12.44 2.40 -19.74
C VAL A 98 12.48 3.63 -20.65
N ASN A 99 13.49 3.72 -21.53
CA ASN A 99 13.67 4.84 -22.46
C ASN A 99 12.92 4.68 -23.80
N LYS A 100 12.56 3.44 -24.21
CA LYS A 100 11.87 3.14 -25.48
C LYS A 100 10.34 3.01 -25.32
N GLN A 101 9.67 4.02 -24.76
CA GLN A 101 8.20 4.13 -24.75
C GLN A 101 7.35 2.94 -24.21
N HIS A 102 7.94 1.86 -23.67
CA HIS A 102 7.21 0.63 -23.27
C HIS A 102 7.20 0.35 -21.75
N GLY A 103 7.83 1.16 -20.92
CA GLY A 103 7.92 0.94 -19.46
C GLY A 103 6.65 1.23 -18.64
N ALA A 104 5.50 1.46 -19.27
CA ALA A 104 4.26 1.84 -18.59
C ALA A 104 3.33 0.63 -18.45
N MET A 105 3.13 0.15 -17.22
CA MET A 105 2.26 -1.00 -16.95
C MET A 105 0.83 -0.75 -17.44
N SER A 106 0.22 -1.73 -18.14
CA SER A 106 -1.14 -1.61 -18.64
C SER A 106 -2.15 -1.46 -17.49
N ALA A 107 -3.31 -0.84 -17.74
CA ALA A 107 -4.32 -0.62 -16.70
C ALA A 107 -4.75 -1.92 -16.00
N LYS A 108 -4.89 -3.03 -16.74
CA LYS A 108 -5.22 -4.34 -16.16
C LYS A 108 -4.14 -4.83 -15.20
N LYS A 109 -2.87 -4.73 -15.60
CA LYS A 109 -1.74 -5.09 -14.73
C LYS A 109 -1.68 -4.19 -13.50
N GLN A 110 -1.89 -2.87 -13.66
CA GLN A 110 -1.93 -1.92 -12.55
C GLN A 110 -2.96 -2.28 -11.49
N ILE A 111 -4.17 -2.62 -11.92
CA ILE A 111 -5.25 -3.02 -11.02
C ILE A 111 -4.87 -4.31 -10.29
N LEU A 112 -4.43 -5.34 -11.02
CA LEU A 112 -4.08 -6.62 -10.41
C LEU A 112 -2.95 -6.46 -9.39
N PHE A 113 -1.94 -5.66 -9.72
CA PHE A 113 -0.82 -5.39 -8.83
C PHE A 113 -1.24 -4.57 -7.61
N ALA A 114 -2.05 -3.51 -7.80
CA ALA A 114 -2.57 -2.70 -6.70
C ALA A 114 -3.40 -3.53 -5.72
N ILE A 115 -4.31 -4.38 -6.23
CA ILE A 115 -5.09 -5.32 -5.42
C ILE A 115 -4.15 -6.22 -4.62
N SER A 116 -3.17 -6.79 -5.30
CA SER A 116 -2.28 -7.76 -4.67
C SER A 116 -1.41 -7.11 -3.59
N VAL A 117 -0.79 -5.95 -3.86
CA VAL A 117 0.02 -5.25 -2.85
C VAL A 117 -0.82 -4.65 -1.72
N SER A 118 -2.10 -4.32 -1.95
CA SER A 118 -2.95 -3.79 -0.87
C SER A 118 -3.53 -4.90 0.01
N LEU A 119 -4.07 -5.97 -0.59
CA LEU A 119 -4.81 -7.01 0.12
C LEU A 119 -3.96 -8.22 0.50
N LEU A 120 -2.95 -8.58 -0.31
CA LEU A 120 -2.04 -9.70 -0.02
C LEU A 120 -0.78 -9.24 0.71
N ASN A 121 -0.67 -7.96 1.09
CA ASN A 121 0.39 -7.49 1.97
C ASN A 121 -0.08 -7.59 3.42
N PRO A 122 0.28 -8.66 4.13
CA PRO A 122 -0.12 -8.82 5.52
C PRO A 122 0.34 -7.67 6.41
N HIS A 123 1.48 -7.02 6.14
CA HIS A 123 1.89 -5.86 6.93
C HIS A 123 0.88 -4.70 6.81
N ALA A 124 0.40 -4.41 5.60
CA ALA A 124 -0.59 -3.35 5.39
C ALA A 124 -1.93 -3.67 6.09
N VAL A 125 -2.34 -4.93 6.05
CA VAL A 125 -3.54 -5.38 6.77
C VAL A 125 -3.34 -5.27 8.28
N LEU A 126 -2.20 -5.72 8.80
CA LEU A 126 -1.85 -5.63 10.22
C LEU A 126 -1.83 -4.19 10.72
N ASP A 127 -1.27 -3.25 9.96
CA ASP A 127 -1.22 -1.84 10.32
C ASP A 127 -2.63 -1.24 10.37
N THR A 128 -3.44 -1.47 9.34
CA THR A 128 -4.81 -0.94 9.29
C THR A 128 -5.67 -1.53 10.40
N VAL A 129 -5.57 -2.84 10.65
CA VAL A 129 -6.37 -3.52 11.67
C VAL A 129 -5.88 -3.20 13.08
N GLY A 130 -4.57 -3.32 13.29
CA GLY A 130 -3.91 -3.17 14.57
C GLY A 130 -3.82 -1.72 15.03
N VAL A 131 -3.70 -0.76 14.12
CA VAL A 131 -3.59 0.67 14.47
C VAL A 131 -4.93 1.39 14.27
N ILE A 132 -5.53 1.35 13.08
CA ILE A 132 -6.80 2.07 12.83
C ILE A 132 -7.97 1.38 13.55
N GLY A 133 -8.08 0.05 13.44
CA GLY A 133 -9.15 -0.72 14.07
C GLY A 133 -9.14 -0.69 15.60
N THR A 134 -7.97 -0.77 16.24
CA THR A 134 -7.89 -0.68 17.71
C THR A 134 -8.19 0.74 18.21
N ASN A 135 -7.74 1.78 17.49
CA ASN A 135 -8.01 3.16 17.86
C ASN A 135 -9.47 3.57 17.62
N SER A 136 -10.20 2.90 16.72
CA SER A 136 -11.62 3.16 16.52
C SER A 136 -12.47 2.74 17.71
N LEU A 137 -12.02 1.77 18.53
CA LEU A 137 -12.71 1.33 19.75
C LEU A 137 -12.83 2.43 20.82
N ARG A 138 -12.05 3.50 20.69
CA ARG A 138 -12.08 4.65 21.62
C ARG A 138 -13.34 5.50 21.48
N TYR A 139 -14.09 5.35 20.39
CA TYR A 139 -15.27 6.17 20.10
C TYR A 139 -16.56 5.37 20.33
N SER A 140 -17.28 5.69 21.39
CA SER A 140 -18.59 5.09 21.69
C SER A 140 -19.73 5.77 20.95
N ALA A 141 -19.57 7.05 20.57
CA ALA A 141 -20.57 7.79 19.81
C ALA A 141 -20.42 7.53 18.30
N THR A 142 -21.52 7.12 17.64
CA THR A 142 -21.53 6.79 16.21
C THR A 142 -21.04 7.93 15.32
N SER A 143 -21.38 9.18 15.65
CA SER A 143 -20.93 10.35 14.88
C SER A 143 -19.41 10.56 14.94
N GLU A 144 -18.77 10.22 16.05
CA GLU A 144 -17.32 10.32 16.21
C GLU A 144 -16.58 9.19 15.49
N LEU A 145 -17.12 7.97 15.58
CA LEU A 145 -16.61 6.81 14.86
C LEU A 145 -16.66 7.03 13.33
N ILE A 146 -17.79 7.55 12.82
CA ILE A 146 -17.94 7.90 11.42
C ILE A 146 -16.96 9.01 11.03
N GLY A 147 -16.82 10.06 11.86
CA GLY A 147 -15.87 11.15 11.62
C GLY A 147 -14.42 10.67 11.53
N PHE A 148 -14.00 9.79 12.45
CA PHE A 148 -12.68 9.15 12.43
C PHE A 148 -12.47 8.33 11.15
N THR A 149 -13.43 7.46 10.82
CA THR A 149 -13.35 6.55 9.66
C THR A 149 -13.26 7.32 8.34
N ILE A 150 -14.11 8.34 8.16
CA ILE A 150 -14.10 9.20 6.97
C ILE A 150 -12.76 9.96 6.88
N ALA A 151 -12.23 10.46 7.99
CA ALA A 151 -10.94 11.13 8.00
C ALA A 151 -9.82 10.20 7.51
N CYS A 152 -9.78 8.95 7.99
CA CYS A 152 -8.80 7.96 7.56
C CYS A 152 -8.88 7.69 6.04
N ILE A 153 -10.11 7.51 5.52
CA ILE A 153 -10.35 7.27 4.08
C ILE A 153 -9.92 8.49 3.25
N VAL A 154 -10.32 9.71 3.65
CA VAL A 154 -9.95 10.92 2.90
C VAL A 154 -8.44 11.08 2.84
N VAL A 155 -7.74 10.84 3.95
CA VAL A 155 -6.28 10.92 3.99
C VAL A 155 -5.61 9.89 3.09
N SER A 156 -6.12 8.65 3.02
CA SER A 156 -5.55 7.64 2.12
C SER A 156 -5.68 8.02 0.65
N TRP A 157 -6.87 8.47 0.24
CA TRP A 157 -7.11 8.94 -1.13
C TRP A 157 -6.23 10.12 -1.50
N VAL A 158 -6.17 11.15 -0.64
CA VAL A 158 -5.35 12.35 -0.88
C VAL A 158 -3.87 11.98 -0.98
N SER A 159 -3.39 11.12 -0.10
CA SER A 159 -1.98 10.73 -0.08
C SER A 159 -1.59 9.87 -1.28
N PHE A 160 -2.44 8.93 -1.72
CA PHE A 160 -2.17 8.11 -2.90
C PHE A 160 -2.16 8.93 -4.20
N ILE A 161 -3.07 9.89 -4.32
CA ILE A 161 -3.03 10.87 -5.41
C ILE A 161 -1.74 11.71 -5.31
N GLY A 162 -1.39 12.17 -4.11
CA GLY A 162 -0.15 12.88 -3.80
C GLY A 162 1.10 12.13 -4.27
N LEU A 163 1.25 10.86 -3.89
CA LEU A 163 2.38 10.01 -4.27
C LEU A 163 2.49 9.84 -5.79
N ALA A 164 1.37 9.62 -6.48
CA ALA A 164 1.34 9.54 -7.94
C ALA A 164 1.75 10.87 -8.60
N MET A 165 1.34 12.01 -8.03
CA MET A 165 1.76 13.34 -8.50
C MET A 165 3.26 13.57 -8.27
N ILE A 166 3.79 13.23 -7.09
CA ILE A 166 5.22 13.35 -6.77
C ILE A 166 6.05 12.49 -7.73
N GLY A 167 5.65 11.23 -7.96
CA GLY A 167 6.32 10.34 -8.90
C GLY A 167 6.37 10.94 -10.32
N LYS A 168 5.25 11.50 -10.80
CA LYS A 168 5.21 12.17 -12.11
C LYS A 168 6.14 13.38 -12.17
N THR A 169 6.19 14.19 -11.12
CA THR A 169 7.09 15.36 -11.05
C THR A 169 8.55 14.91 -11.13
N ILE A 170 8.92 13.82 -10.44
CA ILE A 170 10.27 13.26 -10.49
C ILE A 170 10.63 12.77 -11.89
N ARG A 171 9.69 12.19 -12.65
CA ARG A 171 9.93 11.87 -14.06
C ARG A 171 10.34 13.07 -14.91
N THR A 172 9.78 14.25 -14.64
CA THR A 172 10.12 15.46 -15.42
C THR A 172 11.52 15.98 -15.12
N ILE A 173 12.04 15.64 -13.94
CA ILE A 173 13.39 15.99 -13.47
C ILE A 173 14.40 14.93 -13.94
N ASP A 174 14.03 13.65 -13.88
CA ASP A 174 14.86 12.50 -14.20
C ASP A 174 14.84 12.15 -15.69
N LYS A 175 15.47 13.01 -16.51
CA LYS A 175 15.55 12.82 -17.98
C LYS A 175 16.37 11.59 -18.39
N GLU A 176 17.30 11.16 -17.55
CA GLU A 176 18.20 10.02 -17.82
C GLU A 176 17.69 8.70 -17.21
N GLY A 177 16.62 8.71 -16.42
CA GLY A 177 16.05 7.53 -15.77
C GLY A 177 16.86 7.00 -14.58
N LYS A 178 17.90 7.72 -14.13
CA LYS A 178 18.79 7.29 -13.05
C LYS A 178 18.11 7.31 -11.68
N ILE A 179 17.28 8.32 -11.43
CA ILE A 179 16.53 8.46 -10.17
C ILE A 179 15.46 7.37 -10.08
N VAL A 180 14.73 7.10 -11.16
CA VAL A 180 13.72 6.03 -11.21
C VAL A 180 14.36 4.66 -11.03
N VAL A 181 15.52 4.39 -11.62
CA VAL A 181 16.26 3.13 -11.40
C VAL A 181 16.73 2.98 -9.96
N LEU A 182 17.26 4.05 -9.35
CA LEU A 182 17.64 4.04 -7.94
C LEU A 182 16.44 3.77 -7.04
N ILE A 183 15.32 4.43 -7.30
CA ILE A 183 14.06 4.22 -6.58
C ILE A 183 13.59 2.78 -6.75
N ASN A 184 13.60 2.21 -7.97
CA ASN A 184 13.23 0.81 -8.20
C ASN A 184 14.12 -0.18 -7.43
N LYS A 185 15.43 0.08 -7.34
CA LYS A 185 16.35 -0.76 -6.54
C LYS A 185 16.08 -0.64 -5.05
N ILE A 186 15.94 0.57 -4.53
CA ILE A 186 15.57 0.80 -3.12
C ILE A 186 14.23 0.14 -2.81
N SER A 187 13.27 0.25 -3.73
CA SER A 187 11.95 -0.36 -3.65
C SER A 187 12.01 -1.88 -3.55
N ALA A 188 12.80 -2.53 -4.42
CA ALA A 188 12.98 -3.97 -4.40
C ALA A 188 13.62 -4.44 -3.08
N VAL A 189 14.62 -3.70 -2.57
CA VAL A 189 15.25 -3.99 -1.28
C VAL A 189 14.25 -3.87 -0.13
N ILE A 190 13.43 -2.81 -0.11
CA ILE A 190 12.37 -2.64 0.91
C ILE A 190 11.37 -3.80 0.83
N ILE A 191 10.92 -4.16 -0.37
CA ILE A 191 9.98 -5.27 -0.60
C ILE A 191 10.55 -6.60 -0.10
N TRP A 192 11.82 -6.90 -0.38
CA TRP A 192 12.47 -8.11 0.13
C TRP A 192 12.68 -8.07 1.65
N GLY A 193 12.98 -6.90 2.22
CA GLY A 193 13.02 -6.71 3.67
C GLY A 193 11.69 -7.04 4.33
N VAL A 194 10.58 -6.55 3.75
CA VAL A 194 9.22 -6.91 4.21
C VAL A 194 8.96 -8.40 4.05
N ALA A 195 9.35 -9.02 2.93
CA ALA A 195 9.19 -10.46 2.73
C ALA A 195 9.93 -11.28 3.81
N ILE A 196 11.16 -10.90 4.19
CA ILE A 196 11.92 -11.54 5.27
C ILE A 196 11.20 -11.38 6.61
N PHE A 197 10.67 -10.19 6.89
CA PHE A 197 9.88 -9.93 8.10
C PHE A 197 8.63 -10.83 8.19
N LEU A 198 7.97 -11.12 7.06
CA LEU A 198 6.84 -12.05 7.04
C LEU A 198 7.24 -13.49 7.35
N VAL A 199 8.41 -13.94 6.88
CA VAL A 199 8.94 -15.27 7.24
C VAL A 199 9.21 -15.33 8.75
N TYR A 200 9.75 -14.26 9.33
CA TYR A 200 9.97 -14.19 10.77
C TYR A 200 8.66 -14.24 11.56
N GLN A 201 7.62 -13.51 11.14
CA GLN A 201 6.29 -13.62 11.76
C GLN A 201 5.70 -15.03 11.62
N LEU A 202 5.85 -15.66 10.45
CA LEU A 202 5.38 -17.02 10.23
C LEU A 202 6.10 -18.02 11.16
N TYR A 203 7.40 -17.86 11.36
CA TYR A 203 8.18 -18.68 12.29
C TYR A 203 7.69 -18.54 13.73
N LEU A 204 7.45 -17.31 14.19
CA LEU A 204 6.92 -17.05 15.54
C LEU A 204 5.51 -17.63 15.74
N LEU A 205 4.69 -17.70 14.69
CA LEU A 205 3.33 -18.22 14.77
C LEU A 205 3.28 -19.76 14.88
N ILE A 206 4.33 -20.45 14.41
CA ILE A 206 4.41 -21.91 14.38
C ILE A 206 5.05 -22.49 15.66
N GLN A 207 5.73 -21.65 16.47
CA GLN A 207 6.26 -22.03 17.79
C GLN A 207 5.20 -21.90 18.89
#